data_AF-A0A804NH22-F1
#
_entry.id   AF-A0A804NH22-F1
#
_cell.length_a   1.000
_cell.length_b   1.000
_cell.length_c   1.000
_cell.angle_alpha   90.00
_cell.angle_beta   90.00
_cell.angle_gamma   90.00
#
_symmetry.space_group_name_H-M   'P 1'
#
loop_
_entity.id
_entity.type
_entity.pdbx_description
1 polymer ?
#
loop_
_entity_poly.entity_id
_entity_poly.type
_entity_poly.pdbx_seq_one_letter_code
_entity_poly.pdbx_strand_id
1 'polypeptide(L)'
;MRIMWNVAQNQNLFLILLRLNNLHPQGNGLLKLLRRFFHLSRKLSVLQLYLTLKDFLRYHTSWTGHRVQKMAIMLLLRKHETLEVDEDDSIIAESEVLWRINFERFIFCLKKKFCAERKKAKMRLGTLAIWEAFFEANVTNNDNKTVTSPIDGILERVGQKEGGMSMTLDHITSVLNDLECTSTANNPEEFTFDLNKLVETCRNDEIESLVKKKHGQEAYTIFRLLLKQGSPVETDEITDRTILDKQVVHETLYKLWKDEYIDSERVPSTSATGTGSAQFFVWRVKNIYREHFMDNLYHAALNLRQMVNYMAELLLEGSKDEIKLRNRKNILILALTRHDESLMLFHDF
;
A
#
# COMPACT_ATOMS: atom_id res chain seq x y z
N MET A 1 7.83 1.98 16.19
CA MET A 1 7.65 1.14 17.41
C MET A 1 6.56 1.64 18.39
N ARG A 2 5.90 2.80 18.18
CA ARG A 2 4.83 3.33 19.08
C ARG A 2 3.38 2.94 18.72
N ILE A 3 3.12 2.29 17.59
CA ILE A 3 1.75 2.02 17.08
C ILE A 3 1.12 0.75 17.66
N MET A 4 1.87 -0.11 18.36
CA MET A 4 1.34 -1.39 18.85
C MET A 4 0.69 -1.35 20.24
N TRP A 5 0.79 -0.26 21.00
CA TRP A 5 0.42 -0.27 22.42
C TRP A 5 -1.09 -0.04 22.71
N ASN A 6 -1.88 0.57 21.82
CA ASN A 6 -3.23 1.06 22.18
C ASN A 6 -4.43 0.25 21.62
N VAL A 7 -4.25 -1.03 21.28
CA VAL A 7 -5.31 -1.83 20.60
C VAL A 7 -6.16 -2.69 21.55
N ALA A 8 -5.84 -2.79 22.84
CA ALA A 8 -6.28 -3.91 23.67
C ALA A 8 -7.48 -3.67 24.63
N GLN A 9 -8.65 -3.15 24.22
CA GLN A 9 -9.88 -3.29 25.05
C GLN A 9 -11.20 -3.61 24.28
N ASN A 10 -11.79 -4.81 24.53
CA ASN A 10 -13.23 -5.16 24.57
C ASN A 10 -13.55 -6.64 24.94
N GLN A 11 -14.60 -6.87 25.75
CA GLN A 11 -14.91 -8.06 26.57
C GLN A 11 -15.78 -9.16 25.92
N ASN A 12 -16.14 -9.06 24.63
CA ASN A 12 -17.27 -9.84 24.09
C ASN A 12 -16.98 -11.21 23.45
N LEU A 13 -15.74 -11.69 23.48
CA LEU A 13 -15.40 -13.04 23.03
C LEU A 13 -15.81 -14.13 24.05
N PHE A 14 -16.05 -13.76 25.31
CA PHE A 14 -16.34 -14.69 26.40
C PHE A 14 -17.71 -15.39 26.27
N LEU A 15 -18.75 -14.68 25.82
CA LEU A 15 -20.13 -15.20 25.76
C LEU A 15 -20.40 -16.09 24.53
N ILE A 16 -19.67 -15.90 23.43
CA ILE A 16 -19.80 -16.71 22.21
C ILE A 16 -19.20 -18.11 22.42
N LEU A 17 -18.15 -18.23 23.24
CA LEU A 17 -17.50 -19.50 23.58
C LEU A 17 -18.34 -20.35 24.54
N LEU A 18 -19.13 -19.73 25.42
CA LEU A 18 -20.07 -20.43 26.32
C LEU A 18 -21.18 -21.15 25.54
N ARG A 19 -21.65 -20.60 24.42
CA ARG A 19 -22.68 -21.26 23.59
C ARG A 19 -22.13 -22.40 22.72
N LEU A 20 -20.88 -22.33 22.27
CA LEU A 20 -20.24 -23.39 21.47
C LEU A 20 -19.84 -24.61 22.30
N ASN A 21 -19.64 -24.44 23.61
CA ASN A 21 -19.21 -25.52 24.52
C ASN A 21 -20.32 -26.55 24.84
N ASN A 22 -21.58 -26.23 24.53
CA ASN A 22 -22.73 -27.12 24.80
C ASN A 22 -23.08 -28.07 23.63
N LEU A 23 -22.34 -28.01 22.51
CA LEU A 23 -22.71 -28.74 21.28
C LEU A 23 -21.77 -29.90 20.89
N HIS A 24 -20.62 -30.11 21.56
CA HIS A 24 -19.72 -31.22 21.21
C HIS A 24 -18.80 -31.66 22.37
N PRO A 25 -18.99 -32.85 22.99
CA PRO A 25 -18.26 -33.24 24.19
C PRO A 25 -16.89 -33.93 23.97
N GLN A 26 -16.37 -34.04 22.74
CA GLN A 26 -15.15 -34.86 22.47
C GLN A 26 -13.94 -34.12 21.86
N GLY A 27 -13.83 -32.79 22.03
CA GLY A 27 -12.75 -31.98 21.42
C GLY A 27 -11.78 -31.31 22.40
N ASN A 28 -11.32 -31.98 23.46
CA ASN A 28 -10.67 -31.31 24.60
C ASN A 28 -9.27 -30.70 24.35
N GLY A 29 -8.52 -31.13 23.34
CA GLY A 29 -7.17 -30.57 23.05
C GLY A 29 -7.21 -29.25 22.30
N LEU A 30 -7.99 -29.20 21.21
CA LEU A 30 -8.15 -28.01 20.38
C LEU A 30 -8.95 -26.92 21.11
N LEU A 31 -9.94 -27.28 21.93
CA LEU A 31 -10.69 -26.33 22.75
C LEU A 31 -9.85 -25.71 23.88
N LYS A 32 -8.89 -26.43 24.48
CA LYS A 32 -7.97 -25.84 25.47
C LYS A 32 -7.03 -24.83 24.82
N LEU A 33 -6.55 -25.13 23.60
CA LEU A 33 -5.72 -24.23 22.81
C LEU A 33 -6.51 -23.00 22.35
N LEU A 34 -7.74 -23.19 21.89
CA LEU A 34 -8.65 -22.11 21.49
C LEU A 34 -9.14 -21.28 22.70
N ARG A 35 -9.38 -21.89 23.87
CA ARG A 35 -9.70 -21.15 25.11
C ARG A 35 -8.55 -20.22 25.54
N ARG A 36 -7.30 -20.67 25.42
CA ARG A 36 -6.11 -19.82 25.65
C ARG A 36 -5.98 -18.73 24.59
N PHE A 37 -6.27 -19.07 23.34
CA PHE A 37 -6.21 -18.15 22.19
C PHE A 37 -7.24 -17.01 22.28
N PHE A 38 -8.47 -17.33 22.67
CA PHE A 38 -9.57 -16.35 22.72
C PHE A 38 -9.58 -15.45 23.96
N HIS A 39 -8.89 -15.82 25.04
CA HIS A 39 -8.69 -14.92 26.17
C HIS A 39 -7.74 -13.76 25.80
N LEU A 40 -6.95 -13.88 24.73
CA LEU A 40 -5.91 -12.91 24.36
C LEU A 40 -6.11 -12.19 23.00
N SER A 41 -6.93 -12.71 22.07
CA SER A 41 -7.06 -12.09 20.75
C SER A 41 -8.14 -10.99 20.69
N ARG A 42 -7.76 -9.72 20.91
CA ARG A 42 -8.56 -8.54 20.56
C ARG A 42 -8.12 -7.98 19.20
N LYS A 43 -9.04 -8.01 18.23
CA LYS A 43 -9.09 -7.31 16.92
C LYS A 43 -8.41 -7.99 15.69
N LEU A 44 -9.08 -7.78 14.55
CA LEU A 44 -9.02 -8.44 13.23
C LEU A 44 -9.66 -9.83 13.17
N SER A 45 -10.56 -10.03 12.19
CA SER A 45 -11.17 -11.34 11.98
C SER A 45 -10.08 -12.28 11.49
N VAL A 46 -9.79 -13.32 12.27
CA VAL A 46 -8.81 -14.38 11.95
C VAL A 46 -8.99 -14.90 10.52
N LEU A 47 -10.23 -14.84 10.01
CA LEU A 47 -10.61 -15.22 8.65
C LEU A 47 -9.98 -14.35 7.55
N GLN A 48 -9.88 -13.03 7.73
CA GLN A 48 -9.27 -12.15 6.71
C GLN A 48 -7.76 -12.35 6.66
N LEU A 49 -7.09 -12.40 7.82
CA LEU A 49 -5.66 -12.70 7.87
C LEU A 49 -5.37 -14.08 7.27
N TYR A 50 -6.22 -15.07 7.58
CA TYR A 50 -6.13 -16.42 7.04
C TYR A 50 -6.33 -16.47 5.53
N LEU A 51 -7.31 -15.76 4.96
CA LEU A 51 -7.54 -15.76 3.52
C LEU A 51 -6.37 -15.09 2.78
N THR A 52 -5.89 -13.95 3.27
CA THR A 52 -4.74 -13.26 2.67
C THR A 52 -3.46 -14.09 2.75
N LEU A 53 -3.21 -14.77 3.87
CA LEU A 53 -2.08 -15.70 4.02
C LEU A 53 -2.24 -16.98 3.20
N LYS A 54 -3.47 -17.52 3.11
CA LYS A 54 -3.77 -18.72 2.34
C LYS A 54 -3.53 -18.47 0.86
N ASP A 55 -3.95 -17.32 0.34
CA ASP A 55 -3.75 -16.95 -1.07
C ASP A 55 -2.27 -16.64 -1.35
N PHE A 56 -1.57 -15.98 -0.42
CA PHE A 56 -0.12 -15.75 -0.50
C PHE A 56 0.69 -17.06 -0.52
N LEU A 57 0.38 -18.01 0.37
CA LEU A 57 1.08 -19.30 0.46
C LEU A 57 0.76 -20.23 -0.72
N ARG A 58 -0.47 -20.17 -1.24
CA ARG A 58 -0.89 -20.92 -2.44
C ARG A 58 -0.16 -20.48 -3.70
N TYR A 59 0.25 -19.21 -3.77
CA TYR A 59 0.92 -18.63 -4.94
C TYR A 59 2.45 -18.80 -4.90
N HIS A 60 3.04 -18.97 -3.71
CA HIS A 60 4.49 -18.94 -3.53
C HIS A 60 5.12 -20.24 -2.98
N THR A 61 4.33 -21.27 -2.66
CA THR A 61 4.87 -22.55 -2.16
C THR A 61 4.09 -23.75 -2.68
N SER A 62 4.79 -24.84 -3.03
CA SER A 62 4.20 -26.13 -3.46
C SER A 62 3.62 -26.97 -2.30
N TRP A 63 3.48 -26.40 -1.11
CA TRP A 63 3.28 -27.15 0.13
C TRP A 63 1.78 -27.24 0.46
N THR A 64 1.19 -28.43 0.32
CA THR A 64 -0.18 -28.72 0.76
C THR A 64 -0.18 -29.39 2.15
N GLY A 65 -1.19 -29.06 2.98
CA GLY A 65 -1.51 -29.77 4.22
C GLY A 65 -0.78 -29.30 5.49
N HIS A 66 -1.46 -29.43 6.63
CA HIS A 66 -1.10 -29.34 8.08
C HIS A 66 0.02 -28.38 8.56
N ARG A 67 1.15 -28.28 7.84
CA ARG A 67 2.25 -27.34 8.07
C ARG A 67 1.82 -25.87 7.89
N VAL A 68 0.95 -25.58 6.91
CA VAL A 68 0.36 -24.25 6.70
C VAL A 68 -0.51 -23.82 7.89
N GLN A 69 -1.26 -24.75 8.49
CA GLN A 69 -2.08 -24.49 9.68
C GLN A 69 -1.21 -24.26 10.93
N LYS A 70 -0.14 -25.04 11.12
CA LYS A 70 0.83 -24.84 12.22
C LYS A 70 1.53 -23.48 12.12
N MET A 71 1.88 -23.06 10.91
CA MET A 71 2.52 -21.76 10.68
C MET A 71 1.53 -20.61 10.92
N ALA A 72 0.28 -20.72 10.49
CA ALA A 72 -0.79 -19.76 10.81
C ALA A 72 -1.05 -19.63 12.33
N ILE A 73 -0.95 -20.72 13.08
CA ILE A 73 -1.09 -20.73 14.55
C ILE A 73 0.12 -20.04 15.22
N MET A 74 1.35 -20.29 14.76
CA MET A 74 2.55 -19.59 15.27
C MET A 74 2.57 -18.10 14.94
N LEU A 75 2.07 -17.71 13.76
CA LEU A 75 1.93 -16.32 13.30
C LEU A 75 1.07 -15.47 14.25
N LEU A 76 0.08 -16.09 14.90
CA LEU A 76 -0.84 -15.42 15.82
C LEU A 76 -0.34 -15.37 17.28
N LEU A 77 0.57 -16.26 17.69
CA LEU A 77 1.02 -16.39 19.09
C LEU A 77 2.02 -15.30 19.53
N ARG A 78 2.81 -14.72 18.62
CA ARG A 78 4.03 -13.98 19.01
C ARG A 78 3.90 -12.45 19.14
N LYS A 79 2.69 -11.88 19.11
CA LYS A 79 2.51 -10.41 19.18
C LYS A 79 2.35 -9.86 20.61
N HIS A 80 2.56 -10.67 21.66
CA HIS A 80 2.38 -10.23 23.05
C HIS A 80 3.29 -11.00 24.01
N GLU A 81 4.56 -10.60 24.12
CA GLU A 81 5.43 -10.99 25.24
C GLU A 81 6.35 -9.80 25.59
N THR A 82 5.81 -8.91 26.42
CA THR A 82 6.58 -8.19 27.44
C THR A 82 5.94 -8.62 28.76
N LEU A 83 6.48 -9.67 29.36
CA LEU A 83 6.15 -10.10 30.72
C LEU A 83 7.46 -10.32 31.47
N GLU A 84 7.44 -9.85 32.70
CA GLU A 84 8.53 -9.88 33.67
C GLU A 84 9.07 -11.31 33.81
N VAL A 85 10.40 -11.42 33.74
CA VAL A 85 11.12 -12.68 33.88
C VAL A 85 11.04 -13.09 35.35
N ASP A 86 10.25 -14.12 35.66
CA ASP A 86 10.48 -14.91 36.87
C ASP A 86 11.81 -15.66 36.66
N GLU A 87 12.71 -15.56 37.64
CA GLU A 87 14.11 -16.01 37.56
C GLU A 87 14.29 -17.54 37.38
N ASP A 88 13.21 -18.33 37.36
CA ASP A 88 13.27 -19.79 37.27
C ASP A 88 13.15 -20.36 35.83
N ASP A 89 12.90 -19.53 34.80
CA ASP A 89 12.83 -19.98 33.38
C ASP A 89 14.16 -19.79 32.62
N SER A 90 15.29 -19.67 33.32
CA SER A 90 16.63 -19.43 32.77
C SER A 90 17.27 -20.62 32.03
N ILE A 91 16.48 -21.55 31.49
CA ILE A 91 16.95 -22.63 30.62
C ILE A 91 16.17 -22.62 29.30
N ILE A 92 16.14 -21.48 28.61
CA ILE A 92 15.90 -21.49 27.16
C ILE A 92 17.22 -21.91 26.52
N ALA A 93 17.34 -23.21 26.28
CA ALA A 93 18.51 -23.84 25.68
C ALA A 93 18.92 -23.12 24.38
N GLU A 94 20.22 -22.89 24.21
CA GLU A 94 20.89 -22.23 23.06
C GLU A 94 20.64 -22.92 21.68
N SER A 95 19.76 -23.91 21.60
CA SER A 95 19.53 -24.75 20.41
C SER A 95 18.16 -24.57 19.74
N GLU A 96 17.25 -23.75 20.26
CA GLU A 96 15.92 -23.60 19.67
C GLU A 96 15.87 -22.49 18.61
N VAL A 97 15.81 -22.88 17.32
CA VAL A 97 15.69 -21.94 16.20
C VAL A 97 14.31 -21.26 16.22
N LEU A 98 14.30 -19.99 16.61
CA LEU A 98 13.09 -19.17 16.68
C LEU A 98 12.70 -18.60 15.31
N TRP A 99 11.69 -19.18 14.67
CA TRP A 99 11.14 -18.66 13.41
C TRP A 99 10.37 -17.35 13.62
N ARG A 100 10.60 -16.37 12.74
CA ARG A 100 9.92 -15.05 12.73
C ARG A 100 9.40 -14.73 11.33
N ILE A 101 8.33 -13.95 11.26
CA ILE A 101 7.90 -13.35 9.98
C ILE A 101 9.00 -12.40 9.51
N ASN A 102 9.38 -12.55 8.26
CA ASN A 102 10.14 -11.53 7.56
C ASN A 102 9.17 -10.50 6.97
N PHE A 103 8.93 -9.40 7.70
CA PHE A 103 8.04 -8.34 7.26
C PHE A 103 8.59 -7.59 6.05
N GLU A 104 9.90 -7.42 5.95
CA GLU A 104 10.54 -6.78 4.80
C GLU A 104 10.23 -7.55 3.52
N ARG A 105 10.32 -8.88 3.58
CA ARG A 105 9.97 -9.75 2.45
C ARG A 105 8.49 -9.69 2.13
N PHE A 106 7.63 -9.62 3.14
CA PHE A 106 6.20 -9.49 2.94
C PHE A 106 5.82 -8.16 2.26
N ILE A 107 6.35 -7.03 2.75
CA ILE A 107 6.15 -5.71 2.15
C ILE A 107 6.69 -5.66 0.72
N PHE A 108 7.87 -6.24 0.47
CA PHE A 108 8.42 -6.34 -0.88
C PHE A 108 7.49 -7.12 -1.83
N CYS A 109 6.95 -8.27 -1.40
CA CYS A 109 5.99 -9.02 -2.19
C CYS A 109 4.70 -8.22 -2.46
N LEU A 110 4.23 -7.44 -1.49
CA LEU A 110 3.07 -6.55 -1.66
C LEU A 110 3.36 -5.42 -2.65
N LYS A 111 4.52 -4.78 -2.55
CA LYS A 111 4.98 -3.75 -3.49
C LYS A 111 5.09 -4.29 -4.91
N LYS A 112 5.67 -5.48 -5.07
CA LYS A 112 5.75 -6.19 -6.35
C LYS A 112 4.36 -6.43 -6.93
N LYS A 113 3.43 -6.97 -6.13
CA LYS A 113 2.05 -7.22 -6.54
C LYS A 113 1.31 -5.94 -6.91
N PHE A 114 1.46 -4.89 -6.10
CA PHE A 114 0.90 -3.57 -6.38
C PHE A 114 1.36 -3.03 -7.73
N CYS A 115 2.67 -3.08 -8.00
CA CYS A 115 3.25 -2.62 -9.26
C CYS A 115 2.74 -3.44 -10.47
N ALA A 116 2.66 -4.76 -10.32
CA ALA A 116 2.16 -5.65 -11.36
C ALA A 116 0.70 -5.33 -11.73
N GLU A 117 -0.18 -5.16 -10.73
CA GLU A 117 -1.60 -4.85 -10.95
C GLU A 117 -1.84 -3.44 -11.48
N ARG A 118 -1.02 -2.45 -11.07
CA ARG A 118 -1.22 -1.06 -11.45
C ARG A 118 -1.04 -0.82 -12.95
N LYS A 119 -0.03 -1.45 -13.58
CA LYS A 119 0.16 -1.35 -15.04
C LYS A 119 -0.88 -2.16 -15.80
N LYS A 120 -1.31 -3.32 -15.28
CA LYS A 120 -2.27 -4.24 -15.92
C LYS A 120 -3.54 -3.55 -16.42
N ALA A 121 -4.10 -2.61 -15.66
CA ALA A 121 -5.34 -1.91 -16.03
C ALA A 121 -5.27 -1.08 -17.33
N LYS A 122 -4.07 -0.79 -17.85
CA LYS A 122 -3.87 0.04 -19.05
C LYS A 122 -3.32 -0.76 -20.25
N MET A 123 -3.19 -2.08 -20.13
CA MET A 123 -2.46 -2.92 -21.10
C MET A 123 -3.39 -3.67 -22.06
N ARG A 124 -2.89 -3.91 -23.28
CA ARG A 124 -3.54 -4.79 -24.26
C ARG A 124 -3.37 -6.26 -23.84
N LEU A 125 -4.28 -7.14 -24.25
CA LEU A 125 -4.30 -8.56 -23.84
C LEU A 125 -2.97 -9.30 -24.13
N GLY A 126 -2.36 -9.10 -25.29
CA GLY A 126 -1.07 -9.74 -25.63
C GLY A 126 0.10 -9.24 -24.77
N THR A 127 0.09 -7.96 -24.39
CA THR A 127 1.11 -7.35 -23.53
C THR A 127 0.98 -7.82 -22.08
N LEU A 128 -0.24 -8.15 -21.64
CA LEU A 128 -0.50 -8.63 -20.29
C LEU A 128 0.18 -9.97 -19.99
N ALA A 129 0.16 -10.90 -20.95
CA ALA A 129 0.80 -12.21 -20.77
C ALA A 129 2.31 -12.08 -20.51
N ILE A 130 2.98 -11.20 -21.26
CA ILE A 130 4.41 -10.89 -21.11
C ILE A 130 4.69 -10.24 -19.76
N TRP A 131 3.85 -9.30 -19.32
CA TRP A 131 4.01 -8.62 -18.03
C TRP A 131 3.84 -9.57 -16.84
N GLU A 132 2.82 -10.42 -16.86
CA GLU A 132 2.65 -11.43 -15.80
C GLU A 132 3.82 -12.42 -15.78
N ALA A 133 4.25 -12.90 -16.96
CA ALA A 133 5.40 -13.79 -17.09
C ALA A 133 6.68 -13.15 -16.55
N PHE A 134 6.89 -11.86 -16.78
CA PHE A 134 8.00 -11.09 -16.21
C PHE A 134 8.02 -11.15 -14.68
N PHE A 135 6.89 -10.90 -14.00
CA PHE A 135 6.85 -10.96 -12.54
C PHE A 135 6.88 -12.39 -11.98
N GLU A 136 6.52 -13.40 -12.77
CA GLU A 136 6.57 -14.80 -12.39
C GLU A 136 7.96 -15.42 -12.54
N ALA A 137 8.70 -15.01 -13.58
CA ALA A 137 10.05 -15.45 -13.88
C ALA A 137 11.14 -14.77 -13.02
N ASN A 138 10.73 -13.86 -12.12
CA ASN A 138 11.69 -13.03 -11.41
C ASN A 138 12.63 -13.86 -10.53
N VAL A 139 13.92 -13.54 -10.64
CA VAL A 139 14.92 -14.07 -9.71
C VAL A 139 14.76 -13.30 -8.40
N THR A 140 14.84 -14.00 -7.27
CA THR A 140 14.79 -13.37 -5.96
C THR A 140 16.07 -12.55 -5.75
N ASN A 141 15.97 -11.25 -6.00
CA ASN A 141 17.04 -10.32 -5.70
C ASN A 141 16.93 -9.83 -4.25
N ASN A 142 18.06 -9.42 -3.67
CA ASN A 142 18.11 -8.87 -2.30
C ASN A 142 17.72 -7.39 -2.25
N ASP A 143 17.64 -6.73 -3.41
CA ASP A 143 17.20 -5.34 -3.52
C ASP A 143 15.67 -5.24 -3.57
N ASN A 144 15.10 -4.42 -2.68
CA ASN A 144 13.65 -4.18 -2.60
C ASN A 144 13.16 -3.10 -3.58
N LYS A 145 14.06 -2.52 -4.39
CA LYS A 145 13.76 -1.42 -5.32
C LYS A 145 13.43 -1.89 -6.72
N THR A 146 13.91 -3.06 -7.12
CA THR A 146 13.81 -3.54 -8.51
C THR A 146 13.30 -4.98 -8.59
N VAL A 147 12.79 -5.36 -9.75
CA VAL A 147 12.49 -6.74 -10.12
C VAL A 147 13.31 -7.08 -11.34
N THR A 148 14.05 -8.18 -11.30
CA THR A 148 14.87 -8.64 -12.43
C THR A 148 14.46 -10.05 -12.82
N SER A 149 14.31 -10.26 -14.12
CA SER A 149 13.88 -11.53 -14.71
C SER A 149 14.71 -11.86 -15.94
N PRO A 150 15.27 -13.08 -16.03
CA PRO A 150 16.01 -13.53 -17.21
C PRO A 150 15.05 -13.81 -18.36
N ILE A 151 15.48 -13.51 -19.59
CA ILE A 151 14.67 -13.62 -20.79
C ILE A 151 14.20 -15.07 -21.03
N ASP A 152 15.04 -16.07 -20.74
CA ASP A 152 14.67 -17.48 -20.85
C ASP A 152 13.54 -17.86 -19.90
N GLY A 153 13.59 -17.37 -18.65
CA GLY A 153 12.52 -17.57 -17.68
C GLY A 153 11.23 -16.89 -18.13
N ILE A 154 11.32 -15.71 -18.74
CA ILE A 154 10.16 -15.01 -19.30
C ILE A 154 9.57 -15.82 -20.47
N LEU A 155 10.40 -16.29 -21.40
CA LEU A 155 9.97 -17.09 -22.56
C LEU A 155 9.24 -18.36 -22.13
N GLU A 156 9.79 -19.09 -21.15
CA GLU A 156 9.17 -20.29 -20.59
C GLU A 156 7.77 -19.98 -20.03
N ARG A 157 7.64 -18.90 -19.25
CA ARG A 157 6.36 -18.49 -18.64
C ARG A 157 5.36 -17.92 -19.63
N VAL A 158 5.82 -17.21 -20.66
CA VAL A 158 4.96 -16.74 -21.75
C VAL A 158 4.40 -17.93 -22.53
N GLY A 159 5.22 -18.94 -22.85
CA GLY A 159 4.78 -20.15 -23.55
C GLY A 159 3.65 -20.91 -22.84
N GLN A 160 3.54 -20.77 -21.52
CA GLN A 160 2.48 -21.38 -20.70
C GLN A 160 1.16 -20.57 -20.69
N LYS A 161 1.15 -19.36 -21.26
CA LYS A 161 -0.02 -18.47 -21.30
C LYS A 161 -0.72 -18.52 -22.67
N GLU A 162 -2.00 -18.14 -22.67
CA GLU A 162 -2.83 -18.12 -23.87
C GLU A 162 -2.22 -17.22 -24.97
N GLY A 163 -2.01 -17.78 -26.17
CA GLY A 163 -1.38 -17.08 -27.29
C GLY A 163 0.13 -16.83 -27.16
N GLY A 164 0.76 -17.27 -26.06
CA GLY A 164 2.17 -17.03 -25.80
C GLY A 164 3.12 -17.88 -26.64
N MET A 165 2.74 -19.12 -26.98
CA MET A 165 3.51 -20.02 -27.85
C MET A 165 3.84 -19.44 -29.23
N SER A 166 3.01 -18.51 -29.74
CA SER A 166 3.21 -17.86 -31.04
C SER A 166 3.98 -16.54 -30.95
N MET A 167 4.36 -16.08 -29.75
CA MET A 167 5.09 -14.83 -29.58
C MET A 167 6.58 -15.03 -29.90
N THR A 168 7.14 -14.13 -30.71
CA THR A 168 8.58 -14.14 -31.00
C THR A 168 9.37 -13.43 -29.90
N LEU A 169 10.65 -13.77 -29.77
CA LEU A 169 11.57 -13.10 -28.86
C LEU A 169 11.60 -11.58 -29.12
N ASP A 170 11.71 -11.17 -30.39
CA ASP A 170 11.72 -9.75 -30.78
C ASP A 170 10.47 -9.01 -30.30
N HIS A 171 9.30 -9.65 -30.41
CA HIS A 171 8.05 -9.07 -29.92
C HIS A 171 8.06 -8.90 -28.39
N ILE A 172 8.52 -9.92 -27.66
CA ILE A 172 8.61 -9.90 -26.20
C ILE A 172 9.57 -8.81 -25.74
N THR A 173 10.76 -8.73 -26.33
CA THR A 173 11.75 -7.70 -26.03
C THR A 173 11.22 -6.29 -26.33
N SER A 174 10.55 -6.09 -27.46
CA SER A 174 9.90 -4.82 -27.79
C SER A 174 8.88 -4.42 -26.73
N VAL A 175 8.03 -5.34 -26.30
CA VAL A 175 7.03 -5.09 -25.25
C VAL A 175 7.68 -4.76 -23.91
N LEU A 176 8.73 -5.48 -23.52
CA LEU A 176 9.45 -5.20 -22.26
C LEU A 176 10.07 -3.80 -22.28
N ASN A 177 10.64 -3.38 -23.40
CA ASN A 177 11.17 -2.03 -23.57
C ASN A 177 10.07 -0.96 -23.47
N ASP A 178 8.92 -1.17 -24.12
CA ASP A 178 7.75 -0.28 -24.02
C ASP A 178 7.20 -0.18 -22.58
N LEU A 179 7.39 -1.24 -21.79
CA LEU A 179 7.03 -1.29 -20.37
C LEU A 179 8.09 -0.70 -19.44
N GLU A 180 9.12 -0.07 -19.99
CA GLU A 180 10.25 0.51 -19.26
C GLU A 180 11.05 -0.53 -18.46
N CYS A 181 11.04 -1.79 -18.89
CA CYS A 181 12.00 -2.77 -18.39
C CYS A 181 13.33 -2.57 -19.13
N THR A 182 14.40 -2.35 -18.39
CA THR A 182 15.73 -2.09 -18.97
C THR A 182 16.62 -3.32 -18.85
N SER A 183 17.31 -3.68 -19.92
CA SER A 183 18.47 -4.58 -19.86
C SER A 183 19.76 -3.77 -19.73
N THR A 184 20.78 -4.36 -19.09
CA THR A 184 22.09 -3.70 -18.98
C THR A 184 23.05 -4.26 -20.03
N ALA A 185 24.03 -3.48 -20.46
CA ALA A 185 25.04 -3.96 -21.42
C ALA A 185 25.83 -5.16 -20.88
N ASN A 186 25.95 -5.28 -19.55
CA ASN A 186 26.66 -6.37 -18.89
C ASN A 186 25.82 -7.66 -18.84
N ASN A 187 24.49 -7.54 -18.68
CA ASN A 187 23.55 -8.65 -18.66
C ASN A 187 22.39 -8.37 -19.65
N PRO A 188 22.62 -8.52 -20.96
CA PRO A 188 21.60 -8.25 -21.97
C PRO A 188 20.42 -9.25 -21.93
N GLU A 189 20.64 -10.41 -21.33
CA GLU A 189 19.64 -11.47 -21.14
C GLU A 189 18.75 -11.26 -19.91
N GLU A 190 18.99 -10.21 -19.12
CA GLU A 190 18.18 -9.88 -17.95
C GLU A 190 17.45 -8.55 -18.15
N PHE A 191 16.15 -8.55 -17.81
CA PHE A 191 15.34 -7.35 -17.82
C PHE A 191 15.05 -6.94 -16.38
N THR A 192 15.24 -5.65 -16.09
CA THR A 192 15.00 -5.06 -14.77
C THR A 192 13.92 -4.00 -14.84
N PHE A 193 13.02 -4.00 -13.87
CA PHE A 193 11.98 -2.99 -13.69
C PHE A 193 12.14 -2.26 -12.36
N ASP A 194 12.12 -0.93 -12.40
CA ASP A 194 12.23 -0.07 -11.21
C ASP A 194 10.86 0.09 -10.53
N LEU A 195 10.69 -0.59 -9.38
CA LEU A 195 9.47 -0.50 -8.58
C LEU A 195 9.34 0.87 -7.91
N ASN A 196 10.45 1.50 -7.50
CA ASN A 196 10.43 2.79 -6.82
C ASN A 196 9.92 3.88 -7.77
N LYS A 197 10.40 3.88 -9.01
CA LYS A 197 9.96 4.85 -10.02
C LYS A 197 8.44 4.77 -10.25
N LEU A 198 7.88 3.55 -10.33
CA LEU A 198 6.45 3.37 -10.46
C LEU A 198 5.70 3.78 -9.19
N VAL A 199 6.20 3.44 -8.01
CA VAL A 199 5.62 3.84 -6.71
C VAL A 199 5.57 5.36 -6.57
N GLU A 200 6.63 6.08 -6.92
CA GLU A 200 6.65 7.54 -6.92
C GLU A 200 5.63 8.14 -7.89
N THR A 201 5.49 7.54 -9.08
CA THR A 201 4.45 7.94 -10.04
C THR A 201 3.05 7.73 -9.45
N CYS A 202 2.81 6.60 -8.78
CA CYS A 202 1.53 6.31 -8.13
C CYS A 202 1.21 7.26 -6.96
N ARG A 203 2.21 7.62 -6.15
CA ARG A 203 2.07 8.62 -5.09
C ARG A 203 1.62 9.96 -5.65
N ASN A 204 2.27 10.38 -6.73
CA ASN A 204 1.92 11.62 -7.43
C ASN A 204 0.50 11.54 -8.00
N ASP A 205 0.14 10.46 -8.69
CA ASP A 205 -1.22 10.23 -9.23
C ASP A 205 -2.31 10.35 -8.13
N GLU A 206 -2.06 9.78 -6.95
CA GLU A 206 -3.03 9.80 -5.84
C GLU A 206 -3.25 11.23 -5.30
N ILE A 207 -2.17 12.00 -5.11
CA ILE A 207 -2.27 13.40 -4.68
C ILE A 207 -2.93 14.25 -5.78
N GLU A 208 -2.53 14.08 -7.03
CA GLU A 208 -3.13 14.78 -8.18
C GLU A 208 -4.64 14.51 -8.25
N SER A 209 -5.07 13.25 -8.05
CA SER A 209 -6.48 12.86 -8.02
C SER A 209 -7.24 13.56 -6.88
N LEU A 210 -6.62 13.69 -5.70
CA LEU A 210 -7.21 14.43 -4.58
C LEU A 210 -7.34 15.93 -4.90
N VAL A 211 -6.30 16.55 -5.46
CA VAL A 211 -6.32 17.96 -5.90
C VAL A 211 -7.43 18.17 -6.91
N LYS A 212 -7.56 17.28 -7.90
CA LYS A 212 -8.64 17.32 -8.90
C LYS A 212 -10.02 17.25 -8.25
N LYS A 213 -10.21 16.33 -7.30
CA LYS A 213 -11.49 16.13 -6.59
C LYS A 213 -11.87 17.34 -5.73
N LYS A 214 -10.89 17.99 -5.11
CA LYS A 214 -11.12 19.09 -4.16
C LYS A 214 -11.21 20.47 -4.85
N HIS A 215 -10.39 20.71 -5.87
CA HIS A 215 -10.19 22.03 -6.47
C HIS A 215 -10.53 22.12 -7.95
N GLY A 216 -10.85 21.00 -8.62
CA GLY A 216 -11.26 20.99 -10.03
C GLY A 216 -10.13 20.67 -11.02
N GLN A 217 -10.47 20.72 -12.31
CA GLN A 217 -9.60 20.28 -13.40
C GLN A 217 -8.44 21.27 -13.65
N GLU A 218 -8.67 22.56 -13.44
CA GLU A 218 -7.70 23.65 -13.58
C GLU A 218 -6.60 23.48 -12.53
N ALA A 219 -6.99 23.24 -11.28
CA ALA A 219 -6.07 22.98 -10.17
C ALA A 219 -5.22 21.73 -10.38
N TYR A 220 -5.84 20.65 -10.86
CA TYR A 220 -5.11 19.45 -11.28
C TYR A 220 -4.05 19.76 -12.34
N THR A 221 -4.42 20.54 -13.36
CA THR A 221 -3.55 20.85 -14.49
C THR A 221 -2.34 21.67 -14.05
N ILE A 222 -2.57 22.72 -13.25
CA ILE A 222 -1.51 23.58 -12.71
C ILE A 222 -0.62 22.79 -11.73
N PHE A 223 -1.21 22.05 -10.79
CA PHE A 223 -0.45 21.28 -9.80
C PHE A 223 0.45 20.24 -10.46
N ARG A 224 -0.08 19.51 -11.46
CA ARG A 224 0.68 18.52 -12.23
C ARG A 224 1.84 19.15 -13.01
N LEU A 225 1.64 20.34 -13.57
CA LEU A 225 2.71 21.07 -14.25
C LEU A 225 3.84 21.40 -13.27
N LEU A 226 3.51 21.99 -12.11
CA LEU A 226 4.49 22.35 -11.09
C LEU A 226 5.24 21.12 -10.56
N LEU A 227 4.52 20.01 -10.36
CA LEU A 227 5.08 18.76 -9.86
C LEU A 227 6.08 18.15 -10.86
N LYS A 228 5.75 18.17 -12.16
CA LYS A 228 6.63 17.67 -13.22
C LYS A 228 7.83 18.57 -13.46
N GLN A 229 7.65 19.89 -13.35
CA GLN A 229 8.71 20.86 -13.58
C GLN A 229 9.76 20.80 -12.46
N GLY A 230 9.34 20.60 -11.20
CA GLY A 230 10.23 20.46 -10.04
C GLY A 230 10.96 21.75 -9.61
N SER A 231 11.06 22.74 -10.50
CA SER A 231 11.58 24.09 -10.22
C SER A 231 10.46 25.10 -10.02
N PRO A 232 10.72 26.26 -9.38
CA PRO A 232 9.80 27.39 -9.39
C PRO A 232 9.44 27.82 -10.82
N VAL A 233 8.17 28.18 -11.05
CA VAL A 233 7.62 28.56 -12.36
C VAL A 233 6.89 29.88 -12.24
N GLU A 234 7.11 30.79 -13.19
CA GLU A 234 6.43 32.10 -13.22
C GLU A 234 4.95 31.97 -13.59
N THR A 235 4.11 32.91 -13.12
CA THR A 235 2.68 32.87 -13.44
C THR A 235 2.38 32.92 -14.94
N ASP A 236 3.09 33.78 -15.69
CA ASP A 236 2.86 33.91 -17.13
C ASP A 236 3.27 32.63 -17.88
N GLU A 237 4.35 31.98 -17.45
CA GLU A 237 4.76 30.67 -17.99
C GLU A 237 3.73 29.56 -17.68
N ILE A 238 3.09 29.60 -16.50
CA ILE A 238 1.98 28.68 -16.17
C ILE A 238 0.78 28.95 -17.09
N THR A 239 0.42 30.21 -17.30
CA THR A 239 -0.66 30.60 -18.23
C THR A 239 -0.39 30.08 -19.64
N ASP A 240 0.82 30.30 -20.17
CA ASP A 240 1.20 29.89 -21.53
C ASP A 240 1.20 28.37 -21.70
N ARG A 241 1.72 27.63 -20.70
CA ARG A 241 1.82 26.16 -20.78
C ARG A 241 0.50 25.44 -20.52
N THR A 242 -0.39 26.02 -19.72
CA THR A 242 -1.69 25.41 -19.41
C THR A 242 -2.80 25.84 -20.37
N ILE A 243 -2.59 26.94 -21.13
CA ILE A 243 -3.59 27.54 -22.03
C ILE A 243 -4.89 27.87 -21.26
N LEU A 244 -4.73 28.23 -19.98
CA LEU A 244 -5.82 28.69 -19.11
C LEU A 244 -5.87 30.21 -19.13
N ASP A 245 -7.05 30.79 -18.96
CA ASP A 245 -7.19 32.23 -18.81
C ASP A 245 -6.37 32.73 -17.60
N LYS A 246 -5.69 33.87 -17.77
CA LYS A 246 -4.82 34.44 -16.73
C LYS A 246 -5.53 34.63 -15.39
N GLN A 247 -6.80 35.05 -15.41
CA GLN A 247 -7.62 35.17 -14.20
C GLN A 247 -7.83 33.81 -13.52
N VAL A 248 -8.14 32.75 -14.29
CA VAL A 248 -8.33 31.38 -13.77
C VAL A 248 -7.04 30.86 -13.13
N VAL A 249 -5.90 31.12 -13.76
CA VAL A 249 -4.58 30.75 -13.21
C VAL A 249 -4.35 31.42 -11.86
N HIS A 250 -4.55 32.74 -11.76
CA HIS A 250 -4.38 33.47 -10.50
C HIS A 250 -5.31 32.95 -9.39
N GLU A 251 -6.61 32.80 -9.68
CA GLU A 251 -7.58 32.29 -8.71
C GLU A 251 -7.24 30.88 -8.23
N THR A 252 -6.76 30.03 -9.14
CA THR A 252 -6.41 28.64 -8.85
C THR A 252 -5.12 28.53 -8.05
N LEU A 253 -4.09 29.30 -8.40
CA LEU A 253 -2.84 29.37 -7.63
C LEU A 253 -3.11 29.84 -6.21
N TYR A 254 -3.97 30.85 -6.03
CA TYR A 254 -4.33 31.33 -4.70
C TYR A 254 -5.06 30.25 -3.87
N LYS A 255 -5.97 29.47 -4.47
CA LYS A 255 -6.63 28.35 -3.79
C LYS A 255 -5.64 27.28 -3.36
N LEU A 256 -4.72 26.88 -4.24
CA LEU A 256 -3.71 25.86 -3.94
C LEU A 256 -2.71 26.32 -2.88
N TRP A 257 -2.32 27.59 -2.90
CA TRP A 257 -1.42 28.19 -1.91
C TRP A 257 -2.09 28.27 -0.54
N LYS A 258 -3.33 28.76 -0.48
CA LYS A 258 -4.12 28.83 0.76
C LYS A 258 -4.31 27.47 1.43
N ASP A 259 -4.40 26.41 0.64
CA ASP A 259 -4.56 25.03 1.12
C ASP A 259 -3.21 24.29 1.24
N GLU A 260 -2.09 25.02 1.24
CA GLU A 260 -0.73 24.53 1.55
C GLU A 260 -0.18 23.48 0.56
N TYR A 261 -0.71 23.41 -0.67
CA TYR A 261 -0.19 22.52 -1.72
C TYR A 261 1.04 23.10 -2.43
N ILE A 262 1.12 24.42 -2.55
CA ILE A 262 2.18 25.13 -3.27
C ILE A 262 2.70 26.29 -2.44
N ASP A 263 3.96 26.66 -2.68
CA ASP A 263 4.58 27.87 -2.15
C ASP A 263 4.67 28.94 -3.25
N SER A 264 4.78 30.20 -2.81
CA SER A 264 5.02 31.36 -3.67
C SER A 264 6.25 32.10 -3.18
N GLU A 265 7.10 32.51 -4.12
CA GLU A 265 8.27 33.36 -3.85
C GLU A 265 8.19 34.60 -4.74
N ARG A 266 8.53 35.76 -4.16
CA ARG A 266 8.55 37.03 -4.86
C ARG A 266 9.98 37.33 -5.32
N VAL A 267 10.18 37.37 -6.62
CA VAL A 267 11.49 37.57 -7.23
C VAL A 267 11.62 39.03 -7.71
N PRO A 268 12.68 39.76 -7.32
CA PRO A 268 12.97 41.06 -7.89
C PRO A 268 13.44 40.91 -9.34
N SER A 269 12.87 41.68 -10.28
CA SER A 269 13.44 41.76 -11.63
C SER A 269 14.81 42.43 -11.55
N THR A 270 15.86 41.72 -11.96
CA THR A 270 17.26 42.19 -11.96
C THR A 270 17.56 43.25 -13.03
N SER A 271 16.56 43.65 -13.83
CA SER A 271 16.70 44.50 -15.02
C SER A 271 16.10 45.91 -14.84
N ALA A 272 16.34 46.59 -13.71
CA ALA A 272 15.85 47.96 -13.53
C ALA A 272 16.94 48.91 -13.00
N THR A 273 17.70 49.50 -13.91
CA THR A 273 18.42 50.78 -13.74
C THR A 273 17.48 52.00 -13.85
N GLY A 274 16.16 51.82 -13.71
CA GLY A 274 15.18 52.92 -13.77
C GLY A 274 13.95 52.64 -12.91
N THR A 275 13.69 53.56 -11.97
CA THR A 275 12.47 53.91 -11.20
C THR A 275 11.20 53.04 -11.22
N GLY A 276 11.31 51.72 -11.26
CA GLY A 276 10.20 50.80 -11.01
C GLY A 276 10.72 49.37 -10.85
N SER A 277 10.83 48.89 -9.61
CA SER A 277 11.17 47.49 -9.36
C SER A 277 9.99 46.61 -9.78
N ALA A 278 9.94 46.17 -11.03
CA ALA A 278 9.05 45.09 -11.41
C ALA A 278 9.41 43.86 -10.54
N GLN A 279 8.41 43.28 -9.90
CA GLN A 279 8.53 42.07 -9.10
C GLN A 279 7.54 41.06 -9.66
N PHE A 280 7.97 39.81 -9.80
CA PHE A 280 7.10 38.73 -10.27
C PHE A 280 7.06 37.61 -9.22
N PHE A 281 6.05 36.74 -9.36
CA PHE A 281 5.85 35.61 -8.46
C PHE A 281 6.20 34.31 -9.17
N VAL A 282 6.97 33.48 -8.49
CA VAL A 282 7.22 32.09 -8.90
C VAL A 282 6.52 31.14 -7.94
N TRP A 283 6.11 29.99 -8.47
CA TRP A 283 5.29 29.00 -7.77
C TRP A 283 5.96 27.64 -7.84
N ARG A 284 5.88 26.88 -6.75
CA ARG A 284 6.37 25.50 -6.72
C ARG A 284 5.55 24.62 -5.79
N VAL A 285 5.53 23.32 -6.04
CA VAL A 285 4.93 22.38 -5.08
C VAL A 285 5.72 22.47 -3.77
N LYS A 286 4.99 22.64 -2.67
CA LYS A 286 5.58 22.78 -1.33
C LYS A 286 6.29 21.50 -0.96
N ASN A 287 7.51 21.55 -0.43
CA ASN A 287 8.30 20.32 -0.17
C ASN A 287 7.63 19.37 0.86
N ILE A 288 6.85 19.91 1.80
CA ILE A 288 6.23 19.15 2.91
C ILE A 288 4.81 18.66 2.61
N TYR A 289 4.28 18.89 1.40
CA TYR A 289 2.90 18.50 1.05
C TYR A 289 2.63 16.99 1.22
N ARG A 290 3.65 16.14 0.99
CA ARG A 290 3.56 14.69 1.18
C ARG A 290 3.44 14.31 2.65
N GLU A 291 4.17 15.01 3.53
CA GLU A 291 4.10 14.78 4.98
C GLU A 291 2.72 15.14 5.51
N HIS A 292 2.18 16.29 5.09
CA HIS A 292 0.80 16.67 5.43
C HIS A 292 -0.23 15.67 4.89
N PHE A 293 -0.04 15.15 3.68
CA PHE A 293 -0.91 14.12 3.13
C PHE A 293 -0.85 12.84 3.97
N MET A 294 0.34 12.43 4.38
CA MET A 294 0.55 11.27 5.26
C MET A 294 -0.11 11.43 6.63
N ASP A 295 0.03 12.59 7.27
CA ASP A 295 -0.65 12.88 8.53
C ASP A 295 -2.17 12.76 8.39
N ASN A 296 -2.73 13.30 7.30
CA ASN A 296 -4.15 13.17 6.99
C ASN A 296 -4.58 11.70 6.81
N LEU A 297 -3.75 10.87 6.17
CA LEU A 297 -4.01 9.43 6.06
C LEU A 297 -4.04 8.77 7.45
N TYR A 298 -3.10 9.09 8.34
CA TYR A 298 -3.10 8.52 9.69
C TYR A 298 -4.30 8.96 10.52
N HIS A 299 -4.69 10.24 10.44
CA HIS A 299 -5.88 10.75 11.11
C HIS A 299 -7.15 10.05 10.60
N ALA A 300 -7.30 9.89 9.28
CA ALA A 300 -8.43 9.18 8.70
C ALA A 300 -8.49 7.70 9.14
N ALA A 301 -7.34 7.01 9.17
CA ALA A 301 -7.27 5.62 9.63
C ALA A 301 -7.68 5.48 11.11
N LEU A 302 -7.22 6.41 11.96
CA LEU A 302 -7.60 6.44 13.37
C LEU A 302 -9.11 6.67 13.55
N ASN A 303 -9.67 7.65 12.84
CA ASN A 303 -11.09 7.97 12.90
C ASN A 303 -11.95 6.77 12.46
N LEU A 304 -11.61 6.15 11.33
CA LEU A 304 -12.30 4.94 10.85
C LEU A 304 -12.24 3.81 11.89
N ARG A 305 -11.06 3.57 12.49
CA ARG A 305 -10.87 2.55 13.52
C ARG A 305 -11.70 2.84 14.77
N GLN A 306 -11.75 4.09 15.22
CA GLN A 306 -12.56 4.49 16.37
C GLN A 306 -14.05 4.25 16.10
N MET A 307 -14.55 4.62 14.92
CA MET A 307 -15.93 4.35 14.53
C MET A 307 -16.26 2.86 14.47
N VAL A 308 -15.34 2.01 13.96
CA VAL A 308 -15.51 0.56 13.98
C VAL A 308 -15.61 0.01 15.40
N ASN A 309 -14.81 0.53 16.33
CA ASN A 309 -14.86 0.10 17.74
C ASN A 309 -16.16 0.54 18.41
N TYR A 310 -16.57 1.79 18.20
CA TYR A 310 -17.83 2.32 18.71
C TYR A 310 -19.03 1.52 18.20
N MET A 311 -19.08 1.19 16.91
CA MET A 311 -20.13 0.32 16.38
C MET A 311 -20.07 -1.10 16.93
N ALA A 312 -18.88 -1.60 17.25
CA ALA A 312 -18.76 -2.88 17.92
C ALA A 312 -19.40 -2.80 19.31
N GLU A 313 -19.08 -1.79 20.12
CA GLU A 313 -19.63 -1.56 21.47
C GLU A 313 -21.16 -1.47 21.47
N LEU A 314 -21.76 -0.71 20.55
CA LEU A 314 -23.23 -0.63 20.43
C LEU A 314 -23.89 -1.98 20.12
N LEU A 315 -23.22 -2.87 19.37
CA LEU A 315 -23.72 -4.24 19.13
C LEU A 315 -23.63 -5.08 20.42
N LEU A 316 -22.65 -4.83 21.28
CA LEU A 316 -22.48 -5.54 22.55
C LEU A 316 -23.54 -5.15 23.58
N GLU A 317 -23.95 -3.88 23.55
CA GLU A 317 -24.98 -3.31 24.44
C GLU A 317 -26.41 -3.73 24.07
N GLY A 318 -26.60 -4.50 23.00
CA GLY A 318 -27.92 -5.03 22.60
C GLY A 318 -28.81 -3.99 21.93
N SER A 319 -28.25 -3.19 21.02
CA SER A 319 -29.02 -2.21 20.24
C SER A 319 -30.16 -2.84 19.43
N LYS A 320 -31.31 -2.15 19.37
CA LYS A 320 -32.53 -2.58 18.65
C LYS A 320 -32.33 -2.78 17.13
N ASP A 321 -31.33 -2.11 16.55
CA ASP A 321 -31.05 -2.11 15.10
C ASP A 321 -29.75 -2.89 14.74
N GLU A 322 -29.56 -4.08 15.31
CA GLU A 322 -28.34 -4.90 15.16
C GLU A 322 -27.88 -5.10 13.70
N ILE A 323 -28.83 -5.40 12.79
CA ILE A 323 -28.52 -5.66 11.37
C ILE A 323 -27.93 -4.41 10.71
N LYS A 324 -28.52 -3.25 10.97
CA LYS A 324 -28.08 -1.96 10.41
C LYS A 324 -26.69 -1.58 10.94
N LEU A 325 -26.46 -1.80 12.23
CA LEU A 325 -25.15 -1.56 12.85
C LEU A 325 -24.08 -2.49 12.29
N ARG A 326 -24.39 -3.77 12.09
CA ARG A 326 -23.46 -4.74 11.47
C ARG A 326 -23.09 -4.33 10.04
N ASN A 327 -24.07 -3.91 9.24
CA ASN A 327 -23.84 -3.44 7.88
C ASN A 327 -22.94 -2.19 7.86
N ARG A 328 -23.21 -1.21 8.72
CA ARG A 328 -22.38 0.00 8.85
C ARG A 328 -20.95 -0.35 9.27
N LYS A 329 -20.79 -1.23 10.26
CA LYS A 329 -19.47 -1.71 10.70
C LYS A 329 -18.70 -2.37 9.57
N ASN A 330 -19.35 -3.22 8.77
CA ASN A 330 -18.71 -3.88 7.63
C ASN A 330 -18.27 -2.87 6.56
N ILE A 331 -19.10 -1.86 6.25
CA ILE A 331 -18.72 -0.77 5.33
C ILE A 331 -17.48 -0.04 5.84
N LEU A 332 -17.41 0.28 7.13
CA LEU A 332 -16.24 0.94 7.71
C LEU A 332 -14.98 0.07 7.68
N ILE A 333 -15.11 -1.24 7.88
CA ILE A 333 -13.98 -2.18 7.77
C ILE A 333 -13.48 -2.23 6.31
N LEU A 334 -14.38 -2.26 5.34
CA LEU A 334 -14.02 -2.21 3.92
C LEU A 334 -13.34 -0.88 3.56
N ALA A 335 -13.85 0.24 4.07
CA ALA A 335 -13.25 1.56 3.88
C ALA A 335 -11.84 1.61 4.49
N LEU A 336 -11.66 1.08 5.70
CA LEU A 336 -10.34 1.00 6.34
C LEU A 336 -9.36 0.12 5.55
N THR A 337 -9.84 -1.03 5.02
CA THR A 337 -8.99 -1.92 4.21
C THR A 337 -8.51 -1.23 2.93
N ARG A 338 -9.39 -0.48 2.25
CA ARG A 338 -8.99 0.33 1.08
C ARG A 338 -8.05 1.46 1.46
N HIS A 339 -8.27 2.09 2.61
CA HIS A 339 -7.41 3.15 3.12
C HIS A 339 -6.00 2.65 3.47
N ASP A 340 -5.88 1.41 3.97
CA ASP A 340 -4.61 0.76 4.24
C ASP A 340 -3.76 0.59 2.96
N GLU A 341 -4.36 0.46 1.77
CA GLU A 341 -3.63 0.43 0.49
C GLU A 341 -2.92 1.77 0.21
N SER A 342 -3.60 2.89 0.46
CA SER A 342 -2.99 4.23 0.36
C SER A 342 -1.91 4.42 1.41
N LEU A 343 -2.11 3.97 2.65
CA LEU A 343 -1.06 4.01 3.68
C LEU A 343 0.17 3.19 3.28
N MET A 344 -0.01 1.98 2.76
CA MET A 344 1.09 1.16 2.26
C MET A 344 1.85 1.86 1.14
N LEU A 345 1.13 2.45 0.18
CA LEU A 345 1.74 3.17 -0.93
C LEU A 345 2.61 4.33 -0.45
N PHE A 346 2.20 5.09 0.56
CA PHE A 346 2.93 6.29 1.00
C PHE A 346 3.94 6.04 2.13
N HIS A 347 3.75 5.01 2.95
CA HIS A 347 4.62 4.70 4.10
C HIS A 347 5.58 3.54 3.84
N ASP A 348 5.07 2.43 3.29
CA ASP A 348 5.79 1.14 3.30
C ASP A 348 6.54 0.87 2.00
N PHE A 349 6.05 1.39 0.86
CA PHE A 349 6.66 1.18 -0.46
C PHE A 349 7.78 2.17 -0.76
#